data_AF-A0A975VD17-F1
#
_entry.id   AF-A0A975VD17-F1
#
_cell.length_a   1.000
_cell.length_b   1.000
_cell.length_c   1.000
_cell.angle_alpha   90.00
_cell.angle_beta   90.00
_cell.angle_gamma   90.00
#
_symmetry.space_group_name_H-M   'P 1'
#
loop_
_entity.id
_entity.type
_entity.pdbx_description
1 polymer ?
#
loop_
_entity_poly.entity_id
_entity_poly.type
_entity_poly.pdbx_seq_one_letter_code
_entity_poly.pdbx_strand_id
1 'polypeptide(L)'
;DDVTEGQLLVEIDPSTQQAKVDAGRYSIEMLKAQLAEQRAQYTLARQQYQRQQRLAAGGATRTEDVQSAQAQMLATQARIEMYQAQIRQAQASLRSDEAELGYTRIYAPMSGTVVAVDAREGQTLNAQQQTPLILRIAKLSPMTVWAQVSEADIGRVKP
;
A
#
# COMPACT_ATOMS: atom_id res chain seq x y z
N ASP A 1 24.01 16.01 17.88
CA ASP A 1 23.03 15.19 18.61
C ASP A 1 23.19 13.72 18.30
N ASP A 2 23.05 12.90 19.33
CA ASP A 2 23.01 11.45 19.20
C ASP A 2 21.58 11.01 18.86
N VAL A 3 21.49 10.03 17.96
CA VAL A 3 20.23 9.48 17.47
C VAL A 3 20.23 7.97 17.63
N THR A 4 19.06 7.41 17.93
CA THR A 4 18.86 5.96 17.98
C THR A 4 18.29 5.44 16.66
N GLU A 5 18.61 4.21 16.30
CA GLU A 5 17.99 3.52 15.17
C GLU A 5 16.46 3.56 15.27
N GLY A 6 15.80 3.94 14.18
CA GLY A 6 14.34 4.11 14.12
C GLY A 6 13.80 5.42 14.71
N GLN A 7 14.66 6.33 15.19
CA GLN A 7 14.21 7.66 15.64
C GLN A 7 13.73 8.50 14.44
N LEU A 8 12.58 9.16 14.58
CA LEU A 8 12.09 10.13 13.59
C LEU A 8 13.01 11.35 13.58
N LEU A 9 13.55 11.68 12.40
CA LEU A 9 14.50 12.77 12.23
C LEU A 9 13.85 13.98 11.54
N VAL A 10 13.13 13.71 10.46
CA VAL A 10 12.55 14.74 9.58
C VAL A 10 11.15 14.30 9.17
N GLU A 11 10.24 15.27 9.14
CA GLU A 11 8.91 15.12 8.57
C GLU A 11 8.74 16.12 7.43
N ILE A 12 8.33 15.61 6.28
CA ILE A 12 7.93 16.38 5.09
C ILE A 12 6.42 16.54 5.17
N ASP A 13 5.88 17.68 4.74
CA ASP A 13 4.44 17.96 4.76
C ASP A 13 3.63 16.77 4.17
N PRO A 14 2.88 16.04 5.02
CA PRO A 14 2.19 14.83 4.60
C PRO A 14 0.79 15.13 4.06
N SER A 15 0.34 16.39 4.04
CA SER A 15 -1.06 16.76 3.78
C SER A 15 -1.61 16.17 2.48
N THR A 16 -0.86 16.28 1.39
CA THR A 16 -1.25 15.76 0.07
C THR A 16 -1.32 14.23 0.03
N GLN A 17 -0.36 13.56 0.67
CA GLN A 17 -0.27 12.10 0.72
C GLN A 17 -1.31 11.51 1.66
N GLN A 18 -1.58 12.17 2.79
CA GLN A 18 -2.65 11.82 3.72
C GLN A 18 -4.01 11.92 3.03
N ALA A 19 -4.26 13.00 2.27
CA ALA A 19 -5.49 13.16 1.49
C ALA A 19 -5.68 12.04 0.46
N LYS A 20 -4.60 11.56 -0.19
CA LYS A 20 -4.67 10.40 -1.09
C LYS A 20 -5.02 9.10 -0.35
N VAL A 21 -4.38 8.83 0.78
CA VAL A 21 -4.69 7.67 1.63
C VAL A 21 -6.16 7.69 2.05
N ASP A 22 -6.66 8.85 2.50
CA ASP A 22 -8.05 9.00 2.91
C ASP A 22 -9.01 8.81 1.72
N ALA A 23 -8.71 9.37 0.55
CA ALA A 23 -9.48 9.14 -0.67
C ALA A 23 -9.52 7.65 -1.06
N GLY A 24 -8.39 6.94 -0.97
CA GLY A 24 -8.29 5.50 -1.20
C GLY A 24 -9.15 4.69 -0.21
N ARG A 25 -9.13 5.06 1.08
CA ARG A 25 -9.98 4.45 2.11
C ARG A 25 -11.46 4.64 1.82
N TYR A 26 -11.89 5.86 1.48
CA TYR A 26 -13.30 6.12 1.13
C TYR A 26 -13.74 5.39 -0.13
N SER A 27 -12.85 5.26 -1.13
CA SER A 27 -13.11 4.46 -2.33
C SER A 27 -13.37 2.98 -1.99
N ILE A 28 -12.57 2.40 -1.08
CA ILE A 28 -12.79 1.03 -0.61
C ILE A 28 -14.13 0.89 0.13
N GLU A 29 -14.49 1.84 0.99
CA GLU A 29 -15.78 1.82 1.70
C GLU A 29 -16.97 1.89 0.73
N MET A 30 -16.88 2.73 -0.30
CA MET A 30 -17.87 2.79 -1.38
C MET A 30 -18.00 1.43 -2.09
N LEU A 31 -16.87 0.81 -2.47
CA LEU A 31 -16.87 -0.51 -3.12
C LEU A 31 -17.44 -1.61 -2.22
N LYS A 32 -17.18 -1.55 -0.90
CA LYS A 32 -17.79 -2.47 0.08
C LYS A 32 -19.30 -2.31 0.15
N ALA A 33 -19.80 -1.06 0.10
CA ALA A 33 -21.24 -0.80 0.07
C ALA A 33 -21.88 -1.38 -1.22
N GLN A 34 -21.24 -1.19 -2.38
CA GLN A 34 -21.69 -1.79 -3.65
C GLN A 34 -21.65 -3.32 -3.61
N LEU A 35 -20.62 -3.91 -3.01
CA LEU A 35 -20.55 -5.36 -2.79
C LEU A 35 -21.71 -5.86 -1.92
N ALA A 36 -22.08 -5.11 -0.88
CA ALA A 36 -23.22 -5.46 -0.02
C ALA A 36 -24.55 -5.43 -0.79
N GLU A 37 -24.73 -4.44 -1.67
CA GLU A 37 -25.88 -4.38 -2.58
C GLU A 37 -25.93 -5.60 -3.51
N GLN A 38 -24.81 -5.95 -4.15
CA GLN A 38 -24.75 -7.13 -5.03
C GLN A 38 -24.99 -8.45 -4.28
N ARG A 39 -24.54 -8.54 -3.02
CA ARG A 39 -24.86 -9.69 -2.15
C ARG A 39 -26.36 -9.82 -1.89
N ALA A 40 -27.05 -8.71 -1.63
CA ALA A 40 -28.49 -8.72 -1.46
C ALA A 40 -29.21 -9.15 -2.75
N GLN A 41 -28.77 -8.66 -3.91
CA GLN A 41 -29.30 -9.06 -5.23
C GLN A 41 -29.08 -10.56 -5.50
N TYR A 42 -27.90 -11.10 -5.19
CA TYR A 42 -27.62 -12.53 -5.29
C TYR A 42 -28.50 -13.37 -4.36
N THR A 43 -28.71 -12.94 -3.11
CA THR A 43 -29.60 -13.64 -2.19
C THR A 43 -31.02 -13.73 -2.75
N LEU A 44 -31.54 -12.64 -3.31
CA LEU A 44 -32.84 -12.63 -3.97
C LEU A 44 -32.87 -13.58 -5.18
N ALA A 45 -31.88 -13.49 -6.07
CA ALA A 45 -31.80 -14.35 -7.26
C ALA A 45 -31.70 -15.84 -6.88
N ARG A 46 -30.92 -16.17 -5.85
CA ARG A 46 -30.80 -17.52 -5.31
C ARG A 46 -32.12 -18.05 -4.77
N GLN A 47 -32.86 -17.25 -4.00
CA GLN A 47 -34.19 -17.63 -3.51
C GLN A 47 -35.20 -17.83 -4.64
N GLN A 48 -35.14 -16.98 -5.68
CA GLN A 48 -35.98 -17.13 -6.88
C GLN A 48 -35.66 -18.43 -7.61
N TYR A 49 -34.38 -18.74 -7.82
CA TYR A 49 -33.95 -19.99 -8.44
C TYR A 49 -34.41 -21.22 -7.64
N GLN A 50 -34.20 -21.22 -6.32
CA GLN A 50 -34.67 -22.30 -5.43
C GLN A 50 -36.20 -22.47 -5.47
N ARG A 51 -36.95 -21.37 -5.58
CA ARG A 51 -38.40 -21.43 -5.75
C ARG A 51 -38.78 -22.04 -7.10
N GLN A 52 -38.13 -21.64 -8.19
CA GLN A 52 -38.40 -22.19 -9.52
C GLN A 52 -38.05 -23.69 -9.60
N GLN A 53 -36.94 -24.13 -8.99
CA GLN A 53 -36.62 -25.55 -8.91
C GLN A 53 -37.72 -26.36 -8.19
N ARG A 54 -38.27 -25.84 -7.08
CA ARG A 54 -39.36 -26.51 -6.36
C ARG A 54 -40.64 -26.59 -7.20
N LEU A 55 -40.98 -25.53 -7.94
CA LEU A 55 -42.14 -25.54 -8.83
C LEU A 55 -41.94 -26.51 -10.01
N ALA A 56 -40.73 -26.60 -10.55
CA ALA A 56 -40.39 -27.53 -11.62
C ALA A 56 -40.53 -28.99 -11.18
N ALA A 57 -40.09 -29.31 -9.96
CA ALA A 57 -40.27 -30.65 -9.39
C ALA A 57 -41.76 -31.04 -9.26
N GLY A 58 -42.65 -30.06 -9.09
CA GLY A 58 -44.11 -30.24 -9.09
C GLY A 58 -44.78 -30.11 -10.45
N GLY A 59 -44.03 -29.96 -11.55
CA GLY A 59 -44.58 -29.75 -12.91
C GLY A 59 -45.30 -28.41 -13.10
N ALA A 60 -45.11 -27.44 -12.21
CA ALA A 60 -45.87 -26.19 -12.13
C ALA A 60 -45.12 -24.96 -12.71
N THR A 61 -44.02 -25.16 -13.43
CA THR A 61 -43.25 -24.09 -14.10
C THR A 61 -42.60 -24.61 -15.38
N ARG A 62 -42.13 -23.70 -16.24
CA ARG A 62 -41.42 -24.06 -17.47
C ARG A 62 -39.93 -24.23 -17.20
N THR A 63 -39.27 -25.10 -17.96
CA THR A 63 -37.81 -25.27 -17.90
C THR A 63 -37.07 -23.96 -18.19
N GLU A 64 -37.59 -23.15 -19.10
CA GLU A 64 -37.06 -21.81 -19.44
C GLU A 64 -37.00 -20.88 -18.22
N ASP A 65 -38.05 -20.88 -17.38
CA ASP A 65 -38.10 -20.04 -16.17
C ASP A 65 -37.03 -20.45 -15.15
N VAL A 66 -36.77 -21.76 -15.03
CA VAL A 66 -35.69 -22.30 -14.17
C VAL A 66 -34.32 -21.89 -14.70
N GLN A 67 -34.11 -22.01 -16.01
CA GLN A 67 -32.85 -21.63 -16.66
C GLN A 67 -32.58 -20.13 -16.55
N SER A 68 -33.60 -19.30 -16.75
CA SER A 68 -33.53 -17.85 -16.58
C SER A 68 -33.17 -17.46 -15.14
N ALA A 69 -33.83 -18.06 -14.15
CA ALA A 69 -33.51 -17.82 -12.74
C ALA A 69 -32.08 -18.30 -12.37
N GLN A 70 -31.62 -19.41 -12.94
CA GLN A 70 -30.25 -19.89 -12.76
C GLN A 70 -29.23 -18.91 -13.35
N ALA A 71 -29.46 -18.45 -14.58
CA ALA A 71 -28.60 -17.49 -15.26
C ALA A 71 -28.51 -16.18 -14.46
N GLN A 72 -29.62 -15.69 -13.92
CA GLN A 72 -29.65 -14.49 -13.08
C GLN A 72 -28.85 -14.67 -11.76
N MET A 73 -28.97 -15.84 -11.13
CA MET A 73 -28.18 -16.16 -9.93
C MET A 73 -26.67 -16.20 -10.26
N LEU A 74 -26.28 -16.83 -11.36
CA LEU A 74 -24.88 -16.90 -11.79
C LEU A 74 -24.33 -15.51 -12.17
N ALA A 75 -25.14 -14.68 -12.85
CA ALA A 75 -24.75 -13.32 -13.21
C ALA A 75 -24.51 -12.45 -11.96
N THR A 76 -25.40 -12.52 -10.96
CA THR A 76 -25.22 -11.79 -9.71
C THR A 76 -24.04 -12.32 -8.88
N GLN A 77 -23.76 -13.62 -8.94
CA GLN A 77 -22.54 -14.19 -8.35
C GLN A 77 -21.27 -13.65 -9.01
N ALA A 78 -21.22 -13.62 -10.34
CA ALA A 78 -20.07 -13.08 -11.07
C ALA A 78 -19.84 -11.60 -10.74
N ARG A 79 -20.91 -10.81 -10.54
CA ARG A 79 -20.79 -9.42 -10.09
C ARG A 79 -20.18 -9.32 -8.69
N ILE A 80 -20.54 -10.20 -7.75
CA ILE A 80 -19.91 -10.26 -6.43
C ILE A 80 -18.41 -10.51 -6.57
N GLU A 81 -18.00 -11.46 -7.39
CA GLU A 81 -16.58 -11.78 -7.63
C GLU A 81 -15.84 -10.60 -8.27
N MET A 82 -16.46 -9.91 -9.22
CA MET A 82 -15.94 -8.68 -9.83
C MET A 82 -15.69 -7.59 -8.79
N TYR A 83 -16.67 -7.27 -7.94
CA TYR A 83 -16.51 -6.26 -6.89
C TYR A 83 -15.46 -6.65 -5.84
N GLN A 84 -15.36 -7.94 -5.50
CA GLN A 84 -14.29 -8.42 -4.63
C GLN A 84 -12.90 -8.21 -5.26
N ALA A 85 -12.76 -8.43 -6.57
CA ALA A 85 -11.51 -8.15 -7.28
C ALA A 85 -11.20 -6.65 -7.30
N GLN A 86 -12.20 -5.79 -7.53
CA GLN A 86 -12.04 -4.34 -7.47
C GLN A 86 -11.62 -3.85 -6.07
N ILE A 87 -12.20 -4.41 -5.00
CA ILE A 87 -11.78 -4.11 -3.62
C ILE A 87 -10.32 -4.51 -3.40
N ARG A 88 -9.90 -5.70 -3.86
CA ARG A 88 -8.50 -6.14 -3.73
C ARG A 88 -7.54 -5.22 -4.50
N GLN A 89 -7.93 -4.77 -5.68
CA GLN A 89 -7.16 -3.80 -6.47
C GLN A 89 -7.06 -2.45 -5.75
N ALA A 90 -8.18 -1.92 -5.24
CA ALA A 90 -8.19 -0.67 -4.48
C ALA A 90 -7.36 -0.76 -3.20
N GLN A 91 -7.39 -1.90 -2.49
CA GLN A 91 -6.53 -2.18 -1.35
C GLN A 91 -5.05 -2.22 -1.73
N ALA A 92 -4.70 -2.73 -2.91
CA ALA A 92 -3.32 -2.71 -3.39
C ALA A 92 -2.84 -1.29 -3.69
N SER A 93 -3.70 -0.46 -4.31
CA SER A 93 -3.42 0.96 -4.51
C SER A 93 -3.23 1.69 -3.18
N LEU A 94 -4.14 1.49 -2.22
CA LEU A 94 -4.05 2.10 -0.89
C LEU A 94 -2.75 1.76 -0.18
N ARG A 95 -2.25 0.51 -0.28
CA ARG A 95 -0.95 0.14 0.29
C ARG A 95 0.20 0.91 -0.34
N SER A 96 0.11 1.21 -1.64
CA SER A 96 1.09 2.06 -2.31
C SER A 96 1.03 3.49 -1.79
N ASP A 97 -0.16 4.06 -1.66
CA ASP A 97 -0.36 5.41 -1.13
C ASP A 97 0.11 5.52 0.34
N GLU A 98 -0.14 4.49 1.16
CA GLU A 98 0.35 4.41 2.54
C GLU A 98 1.87 4.30 2.62
N ALA A 99 2.52 3.61 1.67
CA ALA A 99 3.97 3.57 1.58
C ALA A 99 4.54 4.94 1.19
N GLU A 100 3.92 5.63 0.22
CA GLU A 100 4.34 6.99 -0.15
C GLU A 100 4.15 7.99 1.00
N LEU A 101 3.08 7.86 1.78
CA LEU A 101 2.90 8.61 3.03
C LEU A 101 4.01 8.26 4.02
N GLY A 102 4.41 7.00 4.13
CA GLY A 102 5.55 6.57 4.95
C GLY A 102 6.86 7.28 4.58
N TYR A 103 7.10 7.52 3.29
CA TYR A 103 8.30 8.23 2.81
C TYR A 103 8.35 9.71 3.21
N THR A 104 7.23 10.31 3.66
CA THR A 104 7.24 11.67 4.22
C THR A 104 7.94 11.74 5.58
N ARG A 105 8.09 10.61 6.27
CA ARG A 105 8.77 10.51 7.56
C ARG A 105 10.11 9.80 7.40
N ILE A 106 11.18 10.49 7.73
CA ILE A 106 12.54 10.00 7.58
C ILE A 106 13.06 9.57 8.94
N TYR A 107 13.35 8.28 9.07
CA TYR A 107 13.87 7.66 10.29
C TYR A 107 15.37 7.42 10.21
N ALA A 108 16.03 7.40 11.36
CA ALA A 108 17.44 7.06 11.45
C ALA A 108 17.67 5.58 11.08
N PRO A 109 18.45 5.25 10.03
CA PRO A 109 18.73 3.86 9.66
C PRO A 109 19.72 3.17 10.62
N MET A 110 20.38 3.93 11.51
CA MET A 110 21.34 3.41 12.48
C MET A 110 21.46 4.36 13.66
N SER A 111 21.78 3.83 14.83
CA SER A 111 22.23 4.64 15.96
C SER A 111 23.60 5.26 15.66
N GLY A 112 23.77 6.53 16.01
CA GLY A 112 25.00 7.28 15.77
C GLY A 112 24.84 8.75 16.10
N THR A 113 25.73 9.59 15.58
CA THR A 113 25.71 11.04 15.81
C THR A 113 25.46 11.75 14.49
N VAL A 114 24.61 12.78 14.50
CA VAL A 114 24.36 13.64 13.34
C VAL A 114 25.61 14.49 13.08
N VAL A 115 26.23 14.31 11.91
CA VAL A 115 27.48 14.96 11.51
C VAL A 115 27.27 16.08 10.48
N ALA A 116 26.14 16.10 9.78
CA ALA A 116 25.77 17.20 8.88
C ALA A 116 24.24 17.28 8.74
N VAL A 117 23.74 18.50 8.57
CA VAL A 117 22.36 18.81 8.21
C VAL A 117 22.43 19.75 7.01
N ASP A 118 22.07 19.23 5.84
CA ASP A 118 22.25 19.92 4.56
C ASP A 118 20.96 20.64 4.10
N ALA A 119 19.80 20.15 4.53
CA ALA A 119 18.50 20.79 4.27
C ALA A 119 18.04 21.63 5.47
N ARG A 120 17.43 22.79 5.19
CA ARG A 120 16.84 23.64 6.24
C ARG A 120 15.35 23.40 6.39
N GLU A 121 14.84 23.57 7.60
CA GLU A 121 13.41 23.55 7.86
C GLU A 121 12.70 24.64 7.02
N GLY A 122 11.56 24.29 6.40
CA GLY A 122 10.83 25.16 5.49
C GLY A 122 11.38 25.25 4.06
N GLN A 123 12.48 24.57 3.74
CA GLN A 123 12.99 24.48 2.37
C GLN A 123 12.19 23.49 1.54
N THR A 124 11.74 23.91 0.34
CA THR A 124 11.12 23.00 -0.61
C THR A 124 12.16 22.06 -1.22
N LEU A 125 11.91 20.75 -1.12
CA LEU A 125 12.74 19.71 -1.70
C LEU A 125 12.10 19.19 -2.99
N ASN A 126 12.90 19.03 -4.04
CA ASN A 126 12.48 18.34 -5.26
C ASN A 126 13.17 16.97 -5.33
N ALA A 127 12.46 15.92 -4.92
CA ALA A 127 12.97 14.55 -4.94
C ALA A 127 12.81 13.85 -6.30
N GLN A 128 12.15 14.49 -7.30
CA GLN A 128 11.88 13.85 -8.60
C GLN A 128 13.07 13.90 -9.55
N GLN A 129 13.95 14.90 -9.43
CA GLN A 129 15.09 15.08 -10.33
C GLN A 129 16.42 14.60 -9.72
N GLN A 130 16.61 14.79 -8.41
CA GLN A 130 17.79 14.37 -7.68
C GLN A 130 17.38 13.99 -6.25
N THR A 131 17.97 12.94 -5.68
CA THR A 131 17.76 12.59 -4.28
C THR A 131 18.47 13.60 -3.39
N PRO A 132 17.73 14.46 -2.65
CA PRO A 132 18.37 15.46 -1.80
C PRO A 132 19.02 14.78 -0.59
N LEU A 133 20.26 15.18 -0.28
CA LEU A 133 20.88 14.84 1.00
C LEU A 133 20.27 15.77 2.07
N ILE A 134 19.61 15.20 3.07
CA ILE A 134 18.92 15.96 4.12
C ILE A 134 19.81 16.03 5.36
N LEU A 135 20.33 14.87 5.77
CA LEU A 135 21.16 14.73 6.96
C LEU A 135 22.09 13.52 6.86
N ARG A 136 23.24 13.62 7.53
CA ARG A 136 24.26 12.57 7.58
C ARG A 136 24.46 12.11 9.01
N ILE A 137 24.37 10.80 9.23
CA ILE A 137 24.59 10.13 10.51
C ILE A 137 25.85 9.30 10.40
N ALA A 138 26.71 9.35 11.40
CA ALA A 138 27.92 8.54 11.46
C ALA A 138 28.08 7.87 12.82
N LYS A 139 28.62 6.64 12.82
CA LYS A 139 29.17 6.03 14.04
C LYS A 139 30.57 6.62 14.24
N LEU A 140 30.75 7.37 15.32
CA LEU A 140 32.05 7.93 15.70
C LEU A 140 32.94 6.91 16.43
N SER A 141 32.44 5.71 16.70
CA SER A 141 33.21 4.59 17.25
C SER A 141 32.69 3.24 16.74
N PRO A 142 33.55 2.32 16.26
CA PRO A 142 35.00 2.50 16.05
C PRO A 142 35.31 3.38 14.81
N MET A 143 36.43 4.12 14.85
CA MET A 143 36.93 4.90 13.70
C MET A 143 37.91 4.09 12.84
N THR A 144 37.70 4.09 11.52
CA THR A 144 38.62 3.49 10.55
C THR A 144 39.52 4.56 9.96
N VAL A 145 40.84 4.40 10.11
CA VAL A 145 41.84 5.30 9.54
C VAL A 145 42.38 4.72 8.24
N TRP A 146 42.33 5.50 7.16
CA TRP A 146 42.91 5.16 5.87
C TRP A 146 44.27 5.84 5.75
N ALA A 147 45.35 5.06 5.80
CA ALA A 147 46.70 5.56 5.58
C ALA A 147 47.06 5.41 4.09
N GLN A 148 47.40 6.51 3.42
CA GLN A 148 47.90 6.48 2.05
C GLN A 148 49.39 6.13 2.09
N VAL A 149 49.76 5.02 1.46
CA VAL A 149 51.15 4.55 1.39
C VAL A 149 51.64 4.69 -0.05
N SER A 150 52.84 5.23 -0.21
CA SER A 150 53.50 5.28 -1.52
C SER A 150 53.70 3.87 -2.06
N GLU A 151 53.52 3.67 -3.37
CA GLU A 151 53.75 2.38 -4.03
C GLU A 151 55.17 1.85 -3.73
N ALA A 152 56.16 2.74 -3.57
CA ALA A 152 57.53 2.36 -3.22
C ALA A 152 57.65 1.68 -1.83
N ASP A 153 56.74 1.98 -0.90
CA ASP A 153 56.79 1.53 0.48
C ASP A 153 55.76 0.43 0.81
N ILE A 154 54.88 0.07 -0.14
CA ILE A 154 53.80 -0.91 0.09
C ILE A 154 54.35 -2.30 0.48
N GLY A 155 55.51 -2.69 -0.05
CA GLY A 155 56.15 -3.97 0.26
C GLY A 155 56.62 -4.11 1.72
N ARG A 156 56.66 -3.02 2.49
CA ARG A 156 57.04 -3.00 3.91
C ARG A 156 55.83 -3.04 4.85
N VAL A 157 54.61 -2.81 4.34
CA VAL A 157 53.38 -2.84 5.13
C VAL A 157 52.88 -4.28 5.25
N LYS A 158 52.55 -4.71 6.47
CA LYS A 158 51.99 -6.03 6.76
C LYS A 158 50.64 -5.88 7.47
N PRO A 159 49.72 -6.87 7.32
CA PRO A 159 48.42 -6.86 7.99
C PRO A 159 48.54 -6.86 9.52
#